data_AF-A0A091W6F4-F1
#
_entry.id   AF-A0A091W6F4-F1
#
_cell.length_a   1.000
_cell.length_b   1.000
_cell.length_c   1.000
_cell.angle_alpha   90.00
_cell.angle_beta   90.00
_cell.angle_gamma   90.00
#
_symmetry.space_group_name_H-M   'P 1'
#
loop_
_entity.id
_entity.type
_entity.pdbx_description
1 polymer ?
#
loop_
_entity_poly.entity_id
_entity_poly.type
_entity_poly.pdbx_seq_one_letter_code
_entity_poly.pdbx_strand_id
1 'polypeptide(L)'
;SEAEVNPKAYPLADAQLTKTLLDLVQQSCNYKQLRKGANEATKTLNRGIAEFIVMAADAEPLEIILHLPLLCEDKNVPYVFVRSKQALGRACGVSRPVIACSITIKEGSQLKPQIQSVQQAIERLLV
;
A
#
# COMPACT_ATOMS: atom_id res chain seq x y z
N SER A 1 10.33 7.77 -21.21
CA SER A 1 11.28 7.98 -20.11
C SER A 1 10.65 7.42 -18.85
N GLU A 2 11.31 6.48 -18.17
CA GLU A 2 10.91 6.20 -16.79
C GLU A 2 11.18 7.48 -16.01
N ALA A 3 10.14 8.15 -15.51
CA ALA A 3 10.35 9.26 -14.61
C ALA A 3 11.17 8.75 -13.42
N GLU A 4 12.23 9.46 -13.09
CA GLU A 4 13.12 9.12 -11.99
C GLU A 4 12.28 9.11 -10.71
N VAL A 5 12.17 7.93 -10.08
CA VAL A 5 11.35 7.78 -8.87
C VAL A 5 12.08 8.44 -7.72
N ASN A 6 11.38 9.25 -6.93
CA ASN A 6 11.96 9.95 -5.80
C ASN A 6 12.67 8.94 -4.86
N PRO A 7 13.95 9.14 -4.52
CA PRO A 7 14.72 8.19 -3.72
C PRO A 7 14.17 7.96 -2.31
N LYS A 8 13.32 8.86 -1.80
CA LYS A 8 12.63 8.68 -0.52
C LYS A 8 11.49 7.65 -0.58
N ALA A 9 11.07 7.23 -1.77
CA ALA A 9 10.03 6.22 -1.98
C ALA A 9 10.63 4.80 -1.94
N TYR A 10 11.03 4.36 -0.75
CA TYR A 10 11.65 3.05 -0.50
C TYR A 10 10.87 2.29 0.60
N PRO A 11 10.63 0.98 0.46
CA PRO A 11 11.01 0.12 -0.66
C PRO A 11 10.04 0.28 -1.85
N LEU A 12 10.57 0.22 -3.07
CA LEU A 12 9.78 0.32 -4.31
C LEU A 12 9.53 -1.08 -4.88
N ALA A 13 8.27 -1.42 -5.13
CA ALA A 13 7.92 -2.67 -5.79
C ALA A 13 8.39 -2.69 -7.26
N ASP A 14 8.93 -3.84 -7.69
CA ASP A 14 9.19 -4.09 -9.10
C ASP A 14 7.88 -4.21 -9.91
N ALA A 15 7.99 -4.41 -11.22
CA ALA A 15 6.83 -4.50 -12.11
C ALA A 15 5.91 -5.70 -11.77
N GLN A 16 6.49 -6.82 -11.38
CA GLN A 16 5.74 -8.05 -11.09
C GLN A 16 4.97 -7.92 -9.78
N LEU A 17 5.65 -7.50 -8.72
CA LEU A 17 5.04 -7.27 -7.41
C LEU A 17 4.03 -6.12 -7.49
N THR A 18 4.30 -5.06 -8.26
CA THR A 18 3.32 -3.97 -8.48
C THR A 18 2.01 -4.51 -9.04
N LYS A 19 2.06 -5.40 -10.05
CA LYS A 19 0.84 -6.01 -10.60
C LYS A 19 0.09 -6.80 -9.54
N THR A 20 0.79 -7.67 -8.80
CA THR A 20 0.20 -8.46 -7.71
C THR A 20 -0.42 -7.57 -6.62
N LEU A 21 0.25 -6.48 -6.23
CA LEU A 21 -0.25 -5.51 -5.27
C LEU A 21 -1.53 -4.84 -5.75
N LEU A 22 -1.56 -4.35 -6.99
CA LEU A 22 -2.74 -3.66 -7.54
C LEU A 22 -3.93 -4.61 -7.70
N ASP A 23 -3.71 -5.85 -8.13
CA ASP A 23 -4.75 -6.87 -8.22
C ASP A 23 -5.32 -7.22 -6.84
N LEU A 24 -4.46 -7.35 -5.82
CA LEU A 24 -4.89 -7.59 -4.44
C LEU A 24 -5.65 -6.38 -3.87
N VAL A 25 -5.17 -5.15 -4.09
CA VAL A 25 -5.87 -3.92 -3.68
C VAL A 25 -7.27 -3.87 -4.30
N GLN A 26 -7.41 -4.24 -5.57
CA GLN A 26 -8.71 -4.28 -6.25
C GLN A 26 -9.64 -5.32 -5.63
N GLN A 27 -9.14 -6.53 -5.36
CA GLN A 27 -9.91 -7.56 -4.67
C GLN A 27 -10.33 -7.08 -3.27
N SER A 28 -9.39 -6.56 -2.47
CA SER A 28 -9.69 -6.04 -1.13
C SER A 28 -10.69 -4.88 -1.15
N CYS A 29 -10.70 -4.04 -2.19
CA CYS A 29 -11.74 -3.03 -2.39
C CYS A 29 -13.13 -3.68 -2.52
N ASN A 30 -13.27 -4.69 -3.36
CA ASN A 30 -14.53 -5.42 -3.58
C ASN A 30 -15.00 -6.15 -2.32
N TYR A 31 -14.06 -6.72 -1.55
CA TYR A 31 -14.34 -7.40 -0.27
C TYR A 31 -14.54 -6.44 0.91
N LYS A 32 -14.51 -5.13 0.69
CA LYS A 32 -14.61 -4.09 1.74
C LYS A 32 -13.53 -4.25 2.84
N GLN A 33 -12.34 -4.69 2.45
CA GLN A 33 -11.15 -4.93 3.29
C GLN A 33 -10.03 -3.91 2.99
N LEU A 34 -10.42 -2.71 2.55
CA LEU A 34 -9.50 -1.67 2.12
C LEU A 34 -9.91 -0.31 2.69
N ARG A 35 -8.92 0.47 3.15
CA ARG A 35 -9.07 1.89 3.51
C ARG A 35 -8.19 2.74 2.60
N LYS A 36 -8.72 3.89 2.15
CA LYS A 36 -8.15 4.70 1.07
C LYS A 36 -7.73 6.07 1.61
N GLY A 37 -6.56 6.54 1.24
CA GLY A 37 -5.99 7.82 1.64
C GLY A 37 -5.07 7.73 2.86
N ALA A 38 -4.17 8.71 2.97
CA ALA A 38 -3.14 8.77 4.01
C ALA A 38 -3.74 8.82 5.44
N ASN A 39 -4.77 9.65 5.65
CA ASN A 39 -5.42 9.77 6.96
C ASN A 39 -6.06 8.46 7.42
N GLU A 40 -6.70 7.73 6.50
CA GLU A 40 -7.31 6.44 6.82
C GLU A 40 -6.25 5.36 7.06
N ALA A 41 -5.14 5.37 6.30
CA ALA A 41 -4.00 4.50 6.57
C ALA A 41 -3.44 4.74 7.98
N THR A 42 -3.20 5.99 8.38
CA THR A 42 -2.78 6.36 9.74
C THR A 42 -3.77 5.85 10.80
N LYS A 43 -5.09 5.99 10.58
CA LYS A 43 -6.10 5.46 11.51
C LYS A 43 -6.02 3.94 11.64
N THR A 44 -5.81 3.20 10.55
CA THR A 44 -5.71 1.73 10.59
C THR A 44 -4.46 1.25 11.33
N LEU A 45 -3.33 1.93 11.14
CA LEU A 45 -2.08 1.66 11.85
C LEU A 45 -2.25 1.91 13.35
N ASN A 46 -2.81 3.05 13.74
CA ASN A 46 -3.06 3.38 15.14
C ASN A 46 -4.02 2.42 15.85
N ARG A 47 -4.98 1.86 15.10
CA ARG A 47 -5.93 0.85 15.61
C ARG A 47 -5.38 -0.58 15.61
N GLY A 48 -4.20 -0.83 15.05
CA GLY A 48 -3.62 -2.17 14.94
C GLY A 48 -4.42 -3.11 14.03
N ILE A 49 -5.10 -2.55 13.01
CA ILE A 49 -5.93 -3.34 12.07
C ILE A 49 -5.39 -3.32 10.64
N ALA A 50 -4.21 -2.77 10.42
CA ALA A 50 -3.54 -2.76 9.11
C ALA A 50 -2.74 -4.05 8.93
N GLU A 51 -2.94 -4.74 7.82
CA GLU A 51 -2.12 -5.88 7.39
C GLU A 51 -0.83 -5.39 6.72
N PHE A 52 -0.96 -4.42 5.81
CA PHE A 52 0.16 -3.70 5.19
C PHE A 52 -0.33 -2.40 4.51
N ILE A 53 0.62 -1.50 4.22
CA ILE A 53 0.35 -0.21 3.58
C ILE A 53 0.94 -0.15 2.17
N VAL A 54 0.17 0.36 1.21
CA VAL A 54 0.64 0.66 -0.16
C VAL A 54 0.63 2.17 -0.36
N MET A 55 1.73 2.72 -0.86
CA MET A 55 1.92 4.14 -1.12
C MET A 55 2.28 4.39 -2.57
N ALA A 56 1.99 5.58 -3.09
CA ALA A 56 2.35 5.97 -4.44
C ALA A 56 3.61 6.84 -4.45
N ALA A 57 4.60 6.45 -5.24
CA ALA A 57 5.89 7.14 -5.33
C ALA A 57 5.83 8.45 -6.13
N ASP A 58 4.84 8.61 -7.01
CA ASP A 58 4.55 9.84 -7.78
C ASP A 58 3.57 10.79 -7.05
N ALA A 59 3.45 10.66 -5.72
CA ALA A 59 2.77 11.64 -4.90
C ALA A 59 3.51 12.98 -4.98
N GLU A 60 2.76 14.07 -5.15
CA GLU A 60 3.30 15.41 -5.36
C GLU A 60 2.55 16.37 -4.42
N PRO A 61 3.19 16.87 -3.35
CA PRO A 61 4.54 16.52 -2.88
C PRO A 61 4.58 15.15 -2.19
N LEU A 62 5.72 14.45 -2.21
CA LEU A 62 5.87 13.12 -1.59
C LEU A 62 5.80 13.20 -0.06
N GLU A 63 6.23 14.33 0.50
CA GLU A 63 6.30 14.63 1.94
C GLU A 63 4.97 14.41 2.66
N ILE A 64 3.83 14.49 1.96
CA ILE A 64 2.49 14.28 2.53
C ILE A 64 2.21 12.85 3.00
N ILE A 65 3.05 11.88 2.61
CA ILE A 65 2.94 10.47 3.02
C ILE A 65 4.19 9.92 3.70
N LEU A 66 5.25 10.73 3.88
CA LEU A 66 6.50 10.25 4.48
C LEU A 66 6.41 9.96 6.00
N HIS A 67 5.31 10.34 6.64
CA HIS A 67 5.02 9.92 8.02
C HIS A 67 4.54 8.46 8.10
N LEU A 68 4.05 7.87 6.99
CA LEU A 68 3.52 6.51 6.99
C LEU A 68 4.61 5.44 7.14
N PRO A 69 5.77 5.49 6.44
CA PRO A 69 6.86 4.54 6.67
C PRO A 69 7.29 4.45 8.14
N LEU A 70 7.54 5.59 8.79
CA LEU A 70 7.94 5.65 10.20
C LEU A 70 6.88 5.02 11.11
N LEU A 71 5.60 5.34 10.88
CA LEU A 71 4.51 4.76 11.65
C LEU A 71 4.34 3.25 11.38
N CYS A 72 4.67 2.78 10.19
CA CYS A 72 4.65 1.36 9.84
C CYS A 72 5.76 0.61 10.57
N GLU A 73 6.99 1.16 10.62
CA GLU A 73 8.11 0.62 11.39
C GLU A 73 7.79 0.54 12.89
N ASP A 74 7.29 1.63 13.49
CA ASP A 74 6.88 1.68 14.91
C ASP A 74 5.82 0.64 15.27
N LYS A 75 4.96 0.28 14.31
CA LYS A 75 3.85 -0.67 14.49
C LYS A 75 4.19 -2.08 14.00
N ASN A 76 5.39 -2.30 13.47
CA ASN A 76 5.81 -3.54 12.81
C ASN A 76 4.80 -4.00 11.73
N VAL A 77 4.38 -3.07 10.88
CA VAL A 77 3.45 -3.30 9.76
C VAL A 77 4.21 -3.14 8.45
N PRO A 78 4.19 -4.13 7.53
CA PRO A 78 4.84 -4.01 6.23
C PRO A 78 4.30 -2.85 5.40
N TYR A 79 5.16 -2.20 4.61
CA TYR A 79 4.76 -1.14 3.69
C TYR A 79 5.56 -1.18 2.40
N VAL A 80 4.98 -0.66 1.31
CA VAL A 80 5.62 -0.66 0.00
C VAL A 80 5.14 0.51 -0.87
N PHE A 81 6.03 1.01 -1.72
CA PHE A 81 5.70 1.99 -2.75
C PHE A 81 5.41 1.31 -4.09
N VAL A 82 4.36 1.78 -4.77
CA VAL A 82 4.09 1.53 -6.19
C VAL A 82 4.32 2.81 -6.98
N ARG A 83 4.66 2.69 -8.26
CA ARG A 83 5.08 3.85 -9.06
C ARG A 83 3.98 4.88 -9.33
N SER A 84 2.70 4.49 -9.38
CA SER A 84 1.63 5.36 -9.87
C SER A 84 0.40 5.46 -8.95
N LYS A 85 0.09 6.69 -8.51
CA LYS A 85 -1.12 7.08 -7.77
C LYS A 85 -2.39 6.92 -8.59
N GLN A 86 -2.29 7.04 -9.92
CA GLN A 86 -3.42 6.81 -10.81
C GLN A 86 -3.76 5.32 -10.89
N ALA A 87 -2.75 4.46 -11.03
CA ALA A 87 -2.95 3.01 -11.02
C ALA A 87 -3.49 2.54 -9.66
N LEU A 88 -2.94 3.07 -8.56
CA LEU A 88 -3.42 2.80 -7.21
C LEU A 88 -4.87 3.27 -7.02
N GLY A 89 -5.25 4.44 -7.53
CA GLY A 89 -6.63 4.94 -7.51
C GLY A 89 -7.61 4.02 -8.23
N ARG A 90 -7.25 3.57 -9.45
CA ARG A 90 -8.07 2.60 -10.20
C ARG A 90 -8.23 1.28 -9.46
N ALA A 91 -7.15 0.73 -8.90
CA ALA A 91 -7.22 -0.48 -8.07
C ALA A 91 -8.10 -0.26 -6.83
N CYS A 92 -8.05 0.92 -6.23
CA CYS A 92 -8.95 1.32 -5.15
C CYS A 92 -10.40 1.56 -5.62
N GLY A 93 -10.77 1.30 -6.87
CA GLY A 93 -12.13 1.48 -7.38
C GLY A 93 -12.60 2.94 -7.38
N VAL A 94 -11.69 3.89 -7.54
CA VAL A 94 -12.01 5.33 -7.62
C VAL A 94 -11.39 5.95 -8.87
N SER A 95 -12.06 6.98 -9.41
CA SER A 95 -11.56 7.73 -10.58
C SER A 95 -10.47 8.74 -10.24
N ARG A 96 -10.33 9.10 -8.96
CA ARG A 96 -9.33 10.05 -8.49
C ARG A 96 -8.04 9.32 -8.08
N PRO A 97 -6.87 9.96 -8.21
CA PRO A 97 -5.62 9.43 -7.68
C PRO A 97 -5.71 9.09 -6.19
N VAL A 98 -5.08 7.98 -5.80
CA VAL A 98 -4.90 7.59 -4.40
C VAL A 98 -3.41 7.48 -4.13
N ILE A 99 -2.96 8.16 -3.08
CA ILE A 99 -1.53 8.23 -2.72
C ILE A 99 -1.13 7.22 -1.65
N ALA A 100 -2.10 6.68 -0.91
CA ALA A 100 -1.89 5.65 0.09
C ALA A 100 -3.17 4.85 0.29
N CYS A 101 -3.05 3.56 0.58
CA CYS A 101 -4.16 2.74 1.04
C CYS A 101 -3.67 1.67 2.04
N SER A 102 -4.59 1.19 2.86
CA SER A 102 -4.34 0.17 3.87
C SER A 102 -5.24 -1.03 3.61
N ILE A 103 -4.63 -2.20 3.52
CA ILE A 103 -5.35 -3.48 3.57
C ILE A 103 -5.58 -3.81 5.03
N THR A 104 -6.82 -4.07 5.42
CA THR A 104 -7.17 -4.27 6.83
C THR A 104 -7.35 -5.73 7.18
N ILE A 105 -7.17 -6.09 8.44
CA ILE A 105 -7.53 -7.40 8.96
C ILE A 105 -9.03 -7.62 8.77
N LYS A 106 -9.41 -8.81 8.30
CA LYS A 106 -10.81 -9.24 8.21
C LYS A 106 -10.90 -10.73 8.51
N GLU A 107 -11.61 -11.07 9.57
CA GLU A 107 -11.83 -12.46 9.96
C GLU A 107 -12.59 -13.22 8.87
N GLY A 108 -12.17 -14.46 8.60
CA GLY A 108 -12.73 -15.28 7.52
C GLY A 108 -12.46 -14.77 6.11
N SER A 109 -11.51 -13.85 5.91
CA SER A 109 -11.17 -13.36 4.57
C SER A 109 -10.59 -14.46 3.68
N GLN A 110 -11.18 -14.63 2.50
CA GLN A 110 -10.66 -15.50 1.44
C GLN A 110 -9.34 -14.98 0.87
N LEU A 111 -9.00 -13.70 1.09
CA LEU A 111 -7.77 -13.08 0.61
C LEU A 111 -6.58 -13.34 1.54
N LYS A 112 -6.80 -13.93 2.73
CA LYS A 112 -5.76 -14.11 3.74
C LYS A 112 -4.47 -14.79 3.20
N PRO A 113 -4.54 -15.87 2.39
CA PRO A 113 -3.32 -16.47 1.84
C PRO A 113 -2.55 -15.54 0.89
N GLN A 114 -3.27 -14.74 0.09
CA GLN A 114 -2.66 -13.77 -0.83
C GLN A 114 -2.04 -12.60 -0.07
N ILE A 115 -2.72 -12.11 0.98
CA ILE A 115 -2.20 -11.05 1.86
C ILE A 115 -0.89 -11.49 2.51
N GLN A 116 -0.84 -12.71 3.05
CA GLN A 116 0.36 -13.27 3.67
C GLN A 116 1.52 -13.43 2.67
N SER A 117 1.23 -13.90 1.46
CA SER A 117 2.23 -14.00 0.39
C SER A 117 2.80 -12.63 0.01
N VAL A 118 1.95 -11.61 -0.09
CA VAL A 118 2.38 -10.23 -0.37
C VAL A 118 3.17 -9.63 0.79
N GLN A 119 2.77 -9.84 2.04
CA GLN A 119 3.55 -9.40 3.22
C GLN A 119 4.98 -9.95 3.17
N GLN A 120 5.14 -11.25 2.92
CA GLN A 120 6.47 -11.88 2.78
C GLN A 120 7.26 -11.30 1.61
N ALA A 121 6.61 -10.99 0.48
CA ALA A 121 7.28 -10.38 -0.66
C ALA A 121 7.75 -8.95 -0.35
N ILE A 122 6.97 -8.18 0.41
CA ILE A 122 7.34 -6.83 0.87
C ILE A 122 8.52 -6.90 1.84
N GLU A 123 8.48 -7.80 2.82
CA GLU A 123 9.57 -7.97 3.79
C GLU A 123 10.91 -8.29 3.11
N ARG A 124 10.89 -9.07 2.03
CA ARG A 124 12.10 -9.37 1.24
C ARG A 124 12.69 -8.17 0.50
N LEU A 125 11.96 -7.07 0.33
CA LEU A 125 12.49 -5.84 -0.26
C LEU A 125 13.29 -4.99 0.74
N LEU A 126 13.09 -5.22 2.04
CA LEU A 126 13.70 -4.47 3.14
C LEU A 126 15.00 -5.13 3.65
N VAL A 127 15.40 -6.26 3.06
CA VAL A 127 16.63 -7.02 3.39
C VAL A 127 17.74 -6.71 2.40
#